data_AF-A0AAN8QM81-F1
#
_entry.id   AF-A0AAN8QM81-F1
#
_cell.length_a   1.000
_cell.length_b   1.000
_cell.length_c   1.000
_cell.angle_alpha   90.00
_cell.angle_beta   90.00
_cell.angle_gamma   90.00
#
_symmetry.space_group_name_H-M   'P 1'
#
loop_
_entity.id
_entity.type
_entity.pdbx_description
1 polymer ?
#
loop_
_entity_poly.entity_id
_entity_poly.type
_entity_poly.pdbx_seq_one_letter_code
_entity_poly.pdbx_strand_id
1 'polypeptide(L)'
;MAVYQTYVNAMNDKIRKAINISNLKSMHHFDDIGPSVVMASPGMMQGGLSRELFERWCTDKRNRVLIAGYCVEGTLAKHIMLEPEEIDTMSGQKLQLKMSVDYISFSSLAMQSWVNREYRRGLSTHL
;
A
#
# COMPACT_ATOMS: atom_id res chain seq x y z
N MET A 1 1.20 -2.01 18.13
CA MET A 1 0.14 -3.01 17.88
C MET A 1 0.76 -4.35 17.49
N ALA A 2 0.61 -5.39 18.32
CA ALA A 2 1.19 -6.74 18.16
C ALA A 2 0.19 -7.80 17.69
N VAL A 3 -1.01 -7.39 17.25
CA VAL A 3 -2.11 -8.30 16.91
C VAL A 3 -1.72 -9.28 15.79
N TYR A 4 -1.08 -8.80 14.72
CA TYR A 4 -0.68 -9.66 13.59
C TYR A 4 0.39 -10.70 13.96
N GLN A 5 1.30 -10.38 14.87
CA GLN A 5 2.29 -11.34 15.36
C GLN A 5 1.63 -12.44 16.21
N THR A 6 0.57 -12.11 16.95
CA THR A 6 -0.22 -13.09 17.73
C THR A 6 -1.01 -14.05 16.83
N TYR A 7 -1.49 -13.60 15.66
CA TYR A 7 -2.32 -14.40 14.74
C TYR A 7 -1.55 -15.04 13.57
N VAL A 8 -0.22 -15.13 13.65
CA VAL A 8 0.58 -15.93 12.69
C VAL A 8 0.06 -17.37 12.62
N ASN A 9 -0.48 -17.88 13.74
CA ASN A 9 -1.10 -19.20 13.83
C ASN A 9 -2.48 -19.34 13.15
N ALA A 10 -3.02 -18.28 12.58
CA ALA A 10 -4.23 -18.32 11.75
C ALA A 10 -3.90 -18.13 10.24
N MET A 11 -2.64 -17.93 9.89
CA MET A 11 -2.20 -17.73 8.50
C MET A 11 -1.83 -19.05 7.83
N ASN A 12 -1.82 -19.06 6.49
CA ASN A 12 -1.41 -20.21 5.68
C ASN A 12 0.06 -20.60 5.97
N ASP A 13 0.37 -21.89 5.94
CA ASP A 13 1.69 -22.46 6.21
C ASP A 13 2.83 -21.83 5.39
N LYS A 14 2.54 -21.38 4.16
CA LYS A 14 3.50 -20.66 3.32
C LYS A 14 3.91 -19.31 3.92
N ILE A 15 2.97 -18.62 4.55
CA ILE A 15 3.16 -17.30 5.16
C ILE A 15 3.87 -17.43 6.50
N ARG A 16 3.59 -18.50 7.26
CA ARG A 16 4.27 -18.80 8.53
C ARG A 16 5.77 -19.04 8.37
N LYS A 17 6.20 -19.67 7.26
CA LYS A 17 7.61 -20.01 7.01
C LYS A 17 8.44 -18.86 6.44
N ALA A 18 7.82 -17.86 5.81
CA ALA A 18 8.51 -16.82 5.02
C ALA A 18 8.55 -15.44 5.70
N ILE A 19 7.94 -15.29 6.88
CA ILE A 19 7.78 -13.99 7.52
C ILE A 19 8.95 -13.70 8.48
N ASN A 20 9.75 -12.70 8.14
CA ASN A 20 10.57 -11.95 9.10
C ASN A 20 9.96 -10.54 9.24
N ILE A 21 8.91 -10.40 10.07
CA ILE A 21 8.25 -9.12 10.31
C ILE A 21 8.93 -8.41 11.50
N SER A 22 9.81 -7.46 11.19
CA SER A 22 10.28 -6.46 12.16
C SER A 22 9.28 -5.31 12.22
N ASN A 23 8.76 -5.01 13.41
CA ASN A 23 7.83 -3.90 13.59
C ASN A 23 8.59 -2.57 13.66
N LEU A 24 8.49 -1.77 12.60
CA LEU A 24 9.12 -0.46 12.52
C LEU A 24 8.30 0.58 13.28
N LYS A 25 8.73 0.89 14.51
CA LYS A 25 8.09 1.92 15.35
C LYS A 25 8.46 3.35 14.91
N SER A 26 9.60 3.54 14.26
CA SER A 26 10.11 4.83 13.78
C SER A 26 11.23 4.61 12.76
N MET A 27 11.42 5.56 11.84
CA MET A 27 12.49 5.58 10.84
C MET A 27 13.90 5.48 11.44
N HIS A 28 14.11 5.88 12.70
CA HIS A 28 15.40 5.79 13.38
C HIS A 28 15.88 4.36 13.68
N HIS A 29 14.98 3.38 13.63
CA HIS A 29 15.33 1.96 13.81
C HIS A 29 15.37 1.19 12.47
N PHE A 30 15.37 1.90 11.35
CA PHE A 30 15.43 1.31 10.02
C PHE A 30 16.79 1.54 9.38
N ASP A 31 17.58 0.47 9.31
CA ASP A 31 18.77 0.44 8.46
C ASP A 31 18.35 0.17 7.02
N ASP A 32 18.32 1.22 6.20
CA ASP A 32 17.98 1.17 4.77
C ASP A 32 19.11 0.55 3.94
N ILE A 33 19.46 -0.71 4.27
CA ILE A 33 20.57 -1.46 3.68
C ILE A 33 19.98 -2.63 2.89
N GLY A 34 20.00 -2.49 1.56
CA GLY A 34 19.58 -3.54 0.62
C GLY A 34 18.07 -3.57 0.35
N PRO A 35 17.61 -4.51 -0.49
CA PRO A 35 16.19 -4.61 -0.88
C PRO A 35 15.32 -5.00 0.32
N SER A 36 14.27 -4.23 0.58
CA SER A 36 13.33 -4.49 1.67
C SER A 36 11.88 -4.21 1.26
N VAL A 37 10.93 -4.75 2.04
CA VAL A 37 9.50 -4.48 1.87
C VAL A 37 8.99 -3.88 3.17
N VAL A 38 8.48 -2.65 3.10
CA VAL A 38 7.95 -1.95 4.26
C VAL A 38 6.46 -1.66 4.06
N MET A 39 5.66 -2.09 5.03
CA MET A 39 4.25 -1.72 5.13
C MET A 39 4.12 -0.60 6.16
N ALA A 40 3.68 0.58 5.71
CA ALA A 40 3.55 1.75 6.55
C ALA A 40 2.14 2.34 6.48
N SER A 41 1.70 2.90 7.61
CA SER A 41 0.46 3.66 7.73
C SER A 41 0.75 5.16 7.87
N PRO A 42 -0.19 6.04 7.53
CA PRO A 42 -1.51 5.80 6.93
C PRO A 42 -1.45 5.48 5.42
N GLY A 43 -2.37 4.64 4.93
CA GLY A 43 -2.37 4.17 3.53
C GLY A 43 -2.60 5.25 2.47
N MET A 44 -3.18 6.40 2.85
CA MET A 44 -3.41 7.54 1.94
C MET A 44 -2.25 8.56 1.93
N MET A 45 -1.17 8.30 2.68
CA MET A 45 0.07 9.10 2.71
C MET A 45 -0.13 10.60 2.96
N GLN A 46 -1.12 10.94 3.80
CA GLN A 46 -1.37 12.32 4.23
C GLN A 46 -0.32 12.86 5.22
N GLY A 47 0.46 11.97 5.83
CA GLY A 47 1.49 12.29 6.82
C GLY A 47 2.03 11.01 7.46
N GLY A 48 2.78 11.15 8.55
CA GLY A 48 3.35 10.03 9.30
C GLY A 48 4.38 9.20 8.52
N LEU A 49 4.66 8.00 9.01
CA LEU A 49 5.76 7.16 8.53
C LEU A 49 5.62 6.79 7.04
N SER A 50 4.41 6.53 6.55
CA SER A 50 4.21 6.23 5.12
C SER A 50 4.61 7.40 4.21
N ARG A 51 4.33 8.64 4.63
CA ARG A 51 4.70 9.85 3.90
C ARG A 51 6.21 10.10 3.95
N GLU A 52 6.82 9.95 5.12
CA GLU A 52 8.26 10.15 5.31
C GLU A 52 9.09 9.14 4.48
N LEU A 53 8.71 7.86 4.50
CA LEU A 53 9.36 6.83 3.68
C LEU A 53 9.17 7.10 2.18
N PHE A 54 7.97 7.51 1.78
CA PHE A 54 7.70 7.83 0.38
C PHE A 54 8.57 8.97 -0.12
N GLU A 55 8.64 10.10 0.59
CA GLU A 55 9.47 11.25 0.20
C GLU A 55 10.96 10.90 0.11
N ARG A 56 11.43 10.00 0.99
CA ARG A 56 12.82 9.54 0.96
C ARG A 56 13.14 8.65 -0.26
N TRP A 57 12.17 7.84 -0.70
CA TRP A 57 12.39 6.82 -1.72
C TRP A 57 11.91 7.19 -3.12
N CYS A 58 11.04 8.20 -3.25
CA CYS A 58 10.38 8.52 -4.52
C CYS A 58 11.32 8.95 -5.64
N THR A 59 12.51 9.44 -5.30
CA THR A 59 13.51 9.93 -6.24
C THR A 59 14.39 8.84 -6.86
N ASP A 60 14.32 7.59 -6.38
CA ASP A 60 15.08 6.46 -6.94
C ASP A 60 14.16 5.54 -7.76
N LYS A 61 14.51 5.36 -9.04
CA LYS A 61 13.79 4.50 -10.01
C LYS A 61 13.82 3.01 -9.68
N ARG A 62 14.71 2.57 -8.79
CA ARG A 62 14.77 1.16 -8.32
C ARG A 62 13.68 0.86 -7.30
N ASN A 63 13.10 1.90 -6.70
CA ASN A 63 12.06 1.76 -5.71
C ASN A 63 10.68 1.64 -6.37
N ARG A 64 9.73 1.11 -5.61
CA ARG A 64 8.35 0.93 -6.05
C ARG A 64 7.41 1.14 -4.87
N VAL A 65 6.30 1.83 -5.13
CA VAL A 65 5.21 1.99 -4.17
C VAL A 65 4.01 1.22 -4.66
N LEU A 66 3.40 0.45 -3.77
CA LEU A 66 2.19 -0.33 -4.05
C LEU A 66 1.02 0.24 -3.24
N ILE A 67 0.03 0.78 -3.94
CA ILE A 67 -1.22 1.22 -3.35
C ILE A 67 -2.20 0.05 -3.34
N ALA A 68 -2.42 -0.51 -2.14
CA ALA A 68 -3.19 -1.74 -1.94
C ALA A 68 -4.69 -1.51 -1.66
N GLY A 69 -5.15 -0.27 -1.58
CA GLY A 69 -6.51 0.06 -1.14
C GLY A 69 -7.09 1.29 -1.81
N TYR A 70 -8.38 1.51 -1.60
CA TYR A 70 -9.08 2.67 -2.15
C TYR A 70 -8.49 3.97 -1.61
N CYS A 71 -8.24 4.92 -2.52
CA CYS A 71 -7.69 6.23 -2.20
C CYS A 71 -8.71 7.31 -2.56
N VAL A 72 -8.90 8.27 -1.66
CA VAL A 72 -9.84 9.38 -1.82
C VAL A 72 -9.18 10.50 -2.64
N GLU A 73 -9.99 11.22 -3.43
CA GLU A 73 -9.56 12.44 -4.12
C GLU A 73 -8.95 13.47 -3.16
N GLY A 74 -7.96 14.22 -3.66
CA GLY A 74 -7.21 15.19 -2.86
C GLY A 74 -6.14 14.58 -1.94
N THR A 75 -5.97 13.26 -1.93
CA THR A 75 -4.88 12.60 -1.19
C THR A 75 -3.62 12.43 -2.04
N LEU A 76 -2.43 12.42 -1.40
CA LEU A 76 -1.17 12.14 -2.11
C LEU A 76 -1.24 10.77 -2.79
N ALA A 77 -1.75 9.75 -2.10
CA ALA A 77 -1.87 8.41 -2.67
C ALA A 77 -2.68 8.38 -3.96
N LYS A 78 -3.75 9.18 -4.05
CA LYS A 78 -4.53 9.33 -5.29
C LYS A 78 -3.79 10.14 -6.35
N HIS A 79 -3.09 11.19 -5.94
CA HIS A 79 -2.34 12.06 -6.85
C HIS A 79 -1.20 11.32 -7.57
N ILE A 80 -0.41 10.51 -6.86
CA ILE A 80 0.74 9.80 -7.45
C ILE A 80 0.33 8.70 -8.43
N MET A 81 -0.92 8.22 -8.37
CA MET A 81 -1.46 7.27 -9.35
C MET A 81 -1.62 7.89 -10.74
N LEU A 82 -1.58 9.22 -10.84
CA LEU A 82 -1.56 9.95 -12.10
C LEU A 82 -0.14 10.08 -12.68
N GLU A 83 0.87 9.52 -11.99
CA GLU A 83 2.29 9.57 -12.35
C GLU A 83 2.78 11.00 -12.67
N PRO A 84 2.61 11.96 -11.75
CA PRO A 84 3.13 13.31 -11.95
C PRO A 84 4.66 13.30 -12.00
N GLU A 85 5.27 14.24 -12.71
CA GLU A 85 6.74 14.36 -12.76
C GLU A 85 7.33 14.78 -11.41
N GLU A 86 6.59 15.59 -10.65
CA GLU A 86 7.00 16.12 -9.34
C GLU A 86 5.87 15.97 -8.30
N ILE A 87 6.27 15.82 -7.04
CA ILE A 87 5.38 15.80 -5.88
C ILE A 87 5.80 16.84 -4.86
N ASP A 88 4.82 17.43 -4.18
CA ASP A 88 5.08 18.34 -3.07
C ASP A 88 5.33 17.55 -1.78
N THR A 89 6.38 17.92 -1.06
CA THR A 89 6.72 17.37 0.26
C THR A 89 5.91 18.04 1.36
N MET A 90 5.88 17.42 2.54
CA MET A 90 5.31 18.01 3.74
C MET A 90 6.01 19.32 4.16
N SER A 91 7.28 19.52 3.78
CA SER A 91 8.04 20.75 4.04
C SER A 91 7.83 21.82 2.97
N GLY A 92 7.04 21.53 1.92
CA GLY A 92 6.74 22.46 0.81
C GLY A 92 7.79 22.47 -0.31
N GLN A 93 8.80 21.61 -0.25
CA GLN A 93 9.76 21.38 -1.34
C GLN A 93 9.16 20.45 -2.40
N LYS A 94 9.66 20.54 -3.64
CA LYS A 94 9.29 19.61 -4.72
C LYS A 94 10.32 18.50 -4.86
N LEU A 95 9.83 17.27 -5.05
CA LEU A 95 10.66 16.09 -5.34
C LEU A 95 10.24 15.47 -6.67
N GLN A 96 11.21 15.00 -7.44
CA GLN A 96 10.94 14.26 -8.67
C GLN A 96 10.45 12.84 -8.36
N LEU A 97 9.33 12.45 -8.96
CA LEU A 97 8.81 11.10 -8.87
C LEU A 97 9.48 10.22 -9.95
N LYS A 98 10.40 9.36 -9.54
CA LYS A 98 11.10 8.42 -10.42
C LYS A 98 10.78 6.96 -10.15
N MET A 99 10.28 6.66 -8.95
CA MET A 99 9.88 5.32 -8.55
C MET A 99 8.63 4.86 -9.31
N SER A 100 8.45 3.56 -9.50
CA SER A 100 7.22 3.01 -10.09
C SER A 100 6.05 3.05 -9.10
N VAL A 101 4.87 3.42 -9.57
CA VAL A 101 3.62 3.46 -8.79
C VAL A 101 2.68 2.37 -9.30
N ASP A 102 2.40 1.36 -8.47
CA ASP A 102 1.46 0.29 -8.81
C ASP A 102 0.21 0.39 -7.94
N TYR A 103 -0.96 0.11 -8.52
CA TYR A 103 -2.22 0.01 -7.80
C TYR A 103 -2.81 -1.38 -7.92
N ILE A 104 -3.01 -2.04 -6.78
CA ILE A 104 -3.71 -3.32 -6.69
C ILE A 104 -4.88 -3.14 -5.73
N SER A 105 -6.11 -3.18 -6.26
CA SER A 105 -7.31 -3.12 -5.43
C SER A 105 -7.54 -4.42 -4.67
N PHE A 106 -7.23 -4.43 -3.37
CA PHE A 106 -7.72 -5.47 -2.45
C PHE A 106 -9.09 -5.12 -1.84
N SER A 107 -9.77 -4.08 -2.36
CA SER A 107 -11.08 -3.68 -1.85
C SER A 107 -12.13 -4.75 -2.15
N SER A 108 -12.94 -5.06 -1.14
CA SER A 108 -14.07 -6.00 -1.25
C SER A 108 -15.10 -5.57 -2.29
N LEU A 109 -15.10 -4.32 -2.76
CA LEU A 109 -15.99 -3.82 -3.81
C LEU A 109 -15.80 -4.52 -5.16
N ALA A 110 -14.55 -4.88 -5.53
CA ALA A 110 -14.30 -5.70 -6.72
C ALA A 110 -14.83 -7.14 -6.54
N MET A 111 -14.77 -7.65 -5.30
CA MET A 111 -15.35 -8.94 -4.93
C MET A 111 -16.89 -8.86 -4.86
N GLN A 112 -17.45 -7.72 -4.45
CA GLN A 112 -18.88 -7.47 -4.29
C GLN A 112 -19.57 -7.25 -5.64
N SER A 113 -18.91 -6.62 -6.61
CA SER A 113 -19.41 -6.54 -7.98
C SER A 113 -19.41 -7.91 -8.68
N TRP A 114 -18.38 -8.73 -8.44
CA TRP A 114 -18.33 -10.12 -8.91
C TRP A 114 -19.43 -10.98 -8.26
N VAL A 115 -19.58 -10.92 -6.93
CA VAL A 115 -20.66 -11.62 -6.20
C VAL A 115 -22.04 -11.15 -6.69
N ASN A 116 -22.26 -9.85 -6.87
CA ASN A 116 -23.53 -9.32 -7.37
C ASN A 116 -23.81 -9.76 -8.81
N ARG A 117 -22.78 -9.85 -9.67
CA ARG A 117 -22.90 -10.36 -11.04
C ARG A 117 -23.26 -11.84 -11.05
N GLU A 118 -22.63 -12.64 -10.19
CA GLU A 118 -22.89 -14.07 -10.10
C GLU A 118 -24.27 -14.37 -9.49
N TYR A 119 -24.66 -13.61 -8.45
CA TYR A 119 -25.99 -13.68 -7.85
C TYR A 119 -27.09 -13.31 -8.86
N ARG A 120 -26.89 -12.27 -9.69
CA ARG A 120 -27.83 -11.92 -10.78
C ARG A 120 -27.89 -12.98 -11.88
N ARG A 121 -26.78 -13.62 -12.23
CA ARG A 121 -26.78 -14.75 -13.19
C ARG A 121 -27.56 -15.94 -12.63
N GLY A 122 -27.40 -16.26 -11.35
CA GLY A 122 -28.12 -17.36 -10.70
C GLY A 122 -29.63 -17.13 -10.54
N LEU A 123 -30.07 -15.89 -10.36
CA LEU A 123 -31.50 -15.55 -10.29
C LEU A 123 -32.20 -15.55 -11.66
N SER A 124 -31.47 -15.28 -12.75
CA SER A 124 -32.04 -15.23 -14.10
C SER A 124 -32.29 -16.62 -14.71
N THR A 125 -31.76 -17.69 -14.11
CA THR A 125 -31.98 -19.08 -14.56
C THR A 125 -33.20 -19.76 -13.92
N HIS A 126 -33.99 -19.04 -13.13
CA HIS A 126 -35.21 -19.54 -12.48
C HIS A 126 -36.50 -18.77 -12.84
N LEU A 127 -36.50 -18.06 -13.98
CA LEU A 127 -37.70 -17.56 -14.68
C LEU A 127 -37.67 -18.09 -16.11
#